data_AF-A0A6J4CVG8-F1
#
_entry.id   AF-A0A6J4CVG8-F1
#
_cell.length_a   1.000
_cell.length_b   1.000
_cell.length_c   1.000
_cell.angle_alpha   90.00
_cell.angle_beta   90.00
_cell.angle_gamma   90.00
#
_symmetry.space_group_name_H-M   'P 1'
#
loop_
_entity.id
_entity.type
_entity.pdbx_description
1 polymer ?
#
loop_
_entity_poly.entity_id
_entity_poly.type
_entity_poly.pdbx_seq_one_letter_code
_entity_poly.pdbx_strand_id
1 'polypeptide(L)'
;MDSYTLLEFLDFKFLEVSKAHNILTAEVPMLQRDYAQGRRSQERVANAFLDAIFDVLRGEREVLHLDLIYGYQDKNIFKLIDGQQRITTLWLLYYLLYQKVGRIDNIKDKLEKFTYNTRESSAEFCQNLLKEEKEFESNKEPSSVIYLKGGIFGDSGDVKNDPTIKAMIHMLDLIYDKLQSNQLQDIANLIDRLKNVTFSVINMEDFKLGEDLYIKMNARGKPLSRFENLKAFIEQANISNIKLLSAIDNTWSDYFFDPKYPETFDDRFFHFLHYANAFFALEHKYTEQDNKDQQGQENITITDILNTERAIDKSYKFLQIEDNLELLNRMIGLLPQWQEEGKKLWFFGVEGPKFFNQTLGNKEVCYFFALLFMVKTSAGKLNLDYLRICGHFIENSYLYIEEIEGCFRLLKEISEGVTKDNFYRFLSEYKRTLQFNEKVYEVEHRKAKLISNNPDWREVLEKVSDHKYLRGYVDFLLNFSGGKDKEDLEKFREYAKLTIKV
;
A
#
# COMPACT_ATOMS: atom_id res chain seq x y z
N MET A 1 11.99 -7.34 -23.71
CA MET A 1 11.46 -6.04 -24.16
C MET A 1 12.52 -5.39 -24.99
N ASP A 2 12.13 -4.81 -26.12
CA ASP A 2 13.07 -4.09 -26.97
C ASP A 2 13.53 -2.81 -26.27
N SER A 3 14.78 -2.45 -26.52
CA SER A 3 15.42 -1.27 -25.94
C SER A 3 15.56 -0.19 -27.00
N TYR A 4 15.22 1.04 -26.64
CA TYR A 4 15.21 2.19 -27.53
C TYR A 4 16.09 3.31 -26.96
N THR A 5 16.84 3.98 -27.83
CA THR A 5 17.48 5.26 -27.53
C THR A 5 16.46 6.40 -27.59
N LEU A 6 16.84 7.62 -27.15
CA LEU A 6 15.96 8.78 -27.27
C LEU A 6 15.54 9.05 -28.73
N LEU A 7 16.49 9.00 -29.68
CA LEU A 7 16.18 9.29 -31.08
C LEU A 7 15.25 8.22 -31.69
N GLU A 8 15.44 6.95 -31.33
CA GLU A 8 14.56 5.86 -31.78
C GLU A 8 13.15 5.96 -31.18
N PHE A 9 13.06 6.43 -29.93
CA PHE A 9 11.79 6.74 -29.29
C PHE A 9 11.07 7.90 -29.98
N LEU A 10 11.78 8.99 -30.30
CA LEU A 10 11.21 10.15 -30.99
C LEU A 10 10.86 9.84 -32.46
N ASP A 11 11.50 8.84 -33.07
CA ASP A 11 11.07 8.27 -34.35
C ASP A 11 9.95 7.23 -34.23
N PHE A 12 9.44 6.98 -33.02
CA PHE A 12 8.37 6.03 -32.74
C PHE A 12 8.64 4.60 -33.23
N LYS A 13 9.92 4.18 -33.28
CA LYS A 13 10.29 2.83 -33.72
C LYS A 13 9.63 1.71 -32.91
N PHE A 14 9.27 2.00 -31.66
CA PHE A 14 8.55 1.07 -30.79
C PHE A 14 7.13 0.72 -31.26
N LEU A 15 6.58 1.47 -32.23
CA LEU A 15 5.26 1.23 -32.83
C LEU A 15 5.31 0.57 -34.20
N GLU A 16 6.49 0.43 -34.82
CA GLU A 16 6.63 -0.27 -36.10
C GLU A 16 6.21 -1.75 -35.99
N VAL A 17 6.29 -2.31 -34.77
CA VAL A 17 5.88 -3.69 -34.46
C VAL A 17 4.34 -3.86 -34.41
N SER A 18 3.57 -2.79 -34.16
CA SER A 18 2.13 -2.87 -33.83
C SER A 18 1.15 -2.40 -34.92
N LYS A 19 1.62 -2.07 -36.14
CA LYS A 19 0.79 -1.54 -37.25
C LYS A 19 -0.02 -0.28 -36.88
N ALA A 20 0.50 0.56 -36.00
CA ALA A 20 -0.18 1.77 -35.59
C ALA A 20 0.05 2.93 -36.59
N HIS A 21 -0.96 3.82 -36.70
CA HIS A 21 -1.00 4.92 -37.66
C HIS A 21 0.04 6.01 -37.36
N ASN A 22 0.42 6.80 -38.38
CA ASN A 22 1.37 7.94 -38.37
C ASN A 22 1.32 8.79 -37.08
N ILE A 23 2.08 8.41 -36.05
CA ILE A 23 2.34 9.29 -34.92
C ILE A 23 3.31 10.37 -35.39
N LEU A 24 2.96 11.61 -35.09
CA LEU A 24 3.74 12.79 -35.45
C LEU A 24 4.45 13.38 -34.24
N THR A 25 3.96 13.14 -33.01
CA THR A 25 4.43 13.85 -31.82
C THR A 25 4.26 13.04 -30.53
N ALA A 26 5.27 13.07 -29.66
CA ALA A 26 5.24 12.60 -28.28
C ALA A 26 4.93 13.80 -27.38
N GLU A 27 3.87 13.68 -26.58
CA GLU A 27 3.33 14.78 -25.80
C GLU A 27 3.34 14.44 -24.31
N VAL A 28 3.78 15.39 -23.50
CA VAL A 28 3.57 15.40 -22.05
C VAL A 28 2.14 15.90 -21.77
N PRO A 29 1.20 15.04 -21.29
CA PRO A 29 -0.21 15.37 -21.11
C PRO A 29 -0.48 16.34 -19.95
N MET A 30 -1.67 16.95 -19.97
CA MET A 30 -2.12 17.99 -19.03
C MET A 30 -2.02 17.63 -17.54
N LEU A 31 -2.32 16.38 -17.19
CA LEU A 31 -2.41 15.94 -15.79
C LEU A 31 -1.02 15.79 -15.10
N GLN A 32 0.05 16.29 -15.72
CA GLN A 32 1.44 16.09 -15.29
C GLN A 32 2.00 17.23 -14.44
N ARG A 33 2.99 16.88 -13.62
CA ARG A 33 3.74 17.81 -12.76
C ARG A 33 4.75 18.61 -13.57
N ASP A 34 5.24 19.72 -12.99
CA ASP A 34 6.38 20.44 -13.53
C ASP A 34 7.58 19.49 -13.76
N TYR A 35 8.51 19.89 -14.62
CA TYR A 35 9.82 19.26 -14.67
C TYR A 35 10.57 19.49 -13.34
N ALA A 36 10.42 18.57 -12.39
CA ALA A 36 10.90 18.70 -11.02
C ALA A 36 12.37 18.28 -10.89
N GLN A 37 12.84 17.34 -11.71
CA GLN A 37 14.22 16.83 -11.66
C GLN A 37 15.25 17.93 -11.91
N GLY A 38 14.93 18.90 -12.76
CA GLY A 38 15.79 20.05 -13.03
C GLY A 38 15.76 21.17 -11.99
N ARG A 39 14.93 21.09 -10.94
CA ARG A 39 14.84 22.15 -9.93
C ARG A 39 16.11 22.20 -9.07
N ARG A 40 16.49 23.40 -8.62
CA ARG A 40 17.61 23.59 -7.66
C ARG A 40 17.48 22.74 -6.39
N SER A 41 16.26 22.55 -5.88
CA SER A 41 16.02 21.70 -4.70
C SER A 41 16.24 20.21 -4.94
N GLN A 42 16.33 19.76 -6.20
CA GLN A 42 16.55 18.37 -6.60
C GLN A 42 17.94 18.17 -7.21
N GLU A 43 18.86 19.13 -7.03
CA GLU A 43 20.20 19.12 -7.62
C GLU A 43 21.00 17.85 -7.32
N ARG A 44 20.86 17.27 -6.11
CA ARG A 44 21.50 15.99 -5.77
C ARG A 44 20.99 14.83 -6.63
N VAL A 45 19.68 14.79 -6.89
CA VAL A 45 19.03 13.75 -7.72
C VAL A 45 19.39 13.97 -9.19
N ALA A 46 19.37 15.22 -9.65
CA ALA A 46 19.82 15.61 -10.99
C ALA A 46 21.26 15.18 -11.24
N ASN A 47 22.19 15.52 -10.34
CA ASN A 47 23.60 15.15 -10.48
C ASN A 47 23.80 13.64 -10.46
N ALA A 48 23.13 12.90 -9.56
CA ALA A 48 23.25 11.44 -9.54
C ALA A 48 22.77 10.80 -10.87
N PHE A 49 21.71 11.35 -11.47
CA PHE A 49 21.22 10.88 -12.77
C PHE A 49 22.16 11.25 -13.92
N LEU A 50 22.66 12.48 -13.94
CA LEU A 50 23.66 12.91 -14.92
C LEU A 50 24.96 12.11 -14.79
N ASP A 51 25.42 11.84 -13.57
CA ASP A 51 26.61 11.02 -13.32
C ASP A 51 26.45 9.64 -13.95
N ALA A 52 25.33 8.94 -13.69
CA ALA A 52 25.06 7.65 -14.31
C ALA A 52 25.08 7.68 -15.85
N ILE A 53 24.58 8.76 -16.47
CA ILE A 53 24.64 8.94 -17.92
C ILE A 53 26.08 9.21 -18.37
N PHE A 54 26.77 10.17 -17.74
CA PHE A 54 28.13 10.56 -18.10
C PHE A 54 29.14 9.44 -17.89
N ASP A 55 28.94 8.53 -16.92
CA ASP A 55 29.74 7.32 -16.77
C ASP A 55 29.70 6.46 -18.05
N VAL A 56 28.53 6.35 -18.69
CA VAL A 56 28.40 5.66 -19.99
C VAL A 56 29.05 6.45 -21.12
N LEU A 57 28.80 7.76 -21.17
CA LEU A 57 29.34 8.60 -22.24
C LEU A 57 30.86 8.70 -22.19
N ARG A 58 31.48 8.57 -21.01
CA ARG A 58 32.94 8.51 -20.83
C ARG A 58 33.52 7.12 -21.05
N GLY A 59 32.67 6.09 -21.11
CA GLY A 59 33.09 4.69 -21.21
C GLY A 59 33.57 4.07 -19.91
N GLU A 60 33.26 4.71 -18.77
CA GLU A 60 33.42 4.14 -17.43
C GLU A 60 32.37 3.06 -17.16
N ARG A 61 31.24 3.12 -17.88
CA ARG A 61 30.18 2.12 -17.91
C ARG A 61 29.82 1.75 -19.36
N GLU A 62 29.55 0.48 -19.64
CA GLU A 62 29.25 0.04 -21.01
C GLU A 62 27.86 0.46 -21.49
N VAL A 63 26.82 0.19 -20.68
CA VAL A 63 25.41 0.42 -21.03
C VAL A 63 24.64 0.93 -19.81
N LEU A 64 23.72 1.88 -20.03
CA LEU A 64 22.74 2.32 -19.04
C LEU A 64 21.33 2.08 -19.60
N HIS A 65 20.60 1.18 -18.97
CA HIS A 65 19.18 1.01 -19.22
C HIS A 65 18.39 1.80 -18.18
N LEU A 66 17.56 2.73 -18.64
CA LEU A 66 16.78 3.67 -17.83
C LEU A 66 15.38 3.14 -17.51
N ASP A 67 15.21 1.82 -17.44
CA ASP A 67 13.95 1.12 -17.19
C ASP A 67 12.81 1.49 -18.15
N LEU A 68 11.57 1.57 -17.65
CA LEU A 68 10.35 1.60 -18.45
C LEU A 68 9.83 3.02 -18.66
N ILE A 69 9.38 3.30 -19.89
CA ILE A 69 8.62 4.48 -20.30
C ILE A 69 7.24 4.00 -20.73
N TYR A 70 6.22 4.64 -20.19
CA TYR A 70 4.83 4.28 -20.47
C TYR A 70 4.16 5.39 -21.24
N GLY A 71 3.32 5.01 -22.18
CA GLY A 71 2.42 5.95 -22.85
C GLY A 71 1.32 5.23 -23.58
N TYR A 72 0.43 5.99 -24.19
CA TYR A 72 -0.61 5.46 -25.07
C TYR A 72 -0.73 6.35 -26.29
N GLN A 73 -1.16 5.74 -27.39
CA GLN A 73 -1.48 6.49 -28.60
C GLN A 73 -2.88 7.11 -28.47
N ASP A 74 -2.98 8.40 -28.78
CA ASP A 74 -4.25 9.09 -28.99
C ASP A 74 -4.17 9.77 -30.37
N LYS A 75 -4.81 9.13 -31.36
CA LYS A 75 -4.75 9.55 -32.77
C LYS A 75 -3.31 9.59 -33.28
N ASN A 76 -2.78 10.79 -33.54
CA ASN A 76 -1.43 11.03 -34.08
C ASN A 76 -0.43 11.46 -32.99
N ILE A 77 -0.82 11.39 -31.72
CA ILE A 77 -0.02 11.84 -30.58
C ILE A 77 0.24 10.66 -29.66
N PHE A 78 1.49 10.44 -29.28
CA PHE A 78 1.84 9.51 -28.21
C PHE A 78 1.88 10.26 -26.88
N LYS A 79 0.91 10.03 -26.01
CA LYS A 79 0.84 10.66 -24.69
C LYS A 79 1.75 9.91 -23.73
N LEU A 80 2.85 10.55 -23.34
CA LEU A 80 3.77 10.05 -22.33
C LEU A 80 3.09 10.05 -20.97
N ILE A 81 2.94 8.88 -20.35
CA ILE A 81 2.30 8.74 -19.03
C ILE A 81 3.32 8.74 -17.90
N ASP A 82 4.44 8.06 -18.10
CA ASP A 82 5.55 8.00 -17.17
C ASP A 82 6.88 7.95 -17.95
N GLY A 83 7.97 8.39 -17.31
CA GLY A 83 9.28 8.56 -17.93
C GLY A 83 9.56 9.99 -18.40
N GLN A 84 8.67 10.94 -18.13
CA GLN A 84 8.78 12.30 -18.66
C GLN A 84 10.00 13.05 -18.18
N GLN A 85 10.32 13.01 -16.88
CA GLN A 85 11.51 13.67 -16.34
C GLN A 85 12.78 13.13 -17.01
N ARG A 86 12.84 11.81 -17.24
CA ARG A 86 13.92 11.12 -17.95
C ARG A 86 13.99 11.59 -19.42
N ILE A 87 12.87 11.60 -20.14
CA ILE A 87 12.80 12.07 -21.53
C ILE A 87 13.20 13.54 -21.65
N THR A 88 12.67 14.43 -20.81
CA THR A 88 13.03 15.86 -20.81
C THR A 88 14.51 16.05 -20.54
N THR A 89 15.09 15.34 -19.57
CA THR A 89 16.53 15.43 -19.27
C THR A 89 17.37 14.96 -20.46
N LEU A 90 17.01 13.82 -21.07
CA LEU A 90 17.70 13.31 -22.25
C LEU A 90 17.55 14.27 -23.44
N TRP A 91 16.37 14.87 -23.64
CA TRP A 91 16.14 15.85 -24.69
C TRP A 91 17.07 17.06 -24.55
N LEU A 92 17.20 17.61 -23.34
CA LEU A 92 18.09 18.74 -23.05
C LEU A 92 19.58 18.36 -23.23
N LEU A 93 19.95 17.14 -22.84
CA LEU A 93 21.30 16.61 -23.03
C LEU A 93 21.65 16.47 -24.52
N TYR A 94 20.77 15.86 -25.31
CA TYR A 94 20.96 15.71 -26.75
C TYR A 94 21.04 17.08 -27.43
N TYR A 95 20.13 18.00 -27.10
CA TYR A 95 20.16 19.37 -27.60
C TYR A 95 21.53 20.02 -27.35
N LEU A 96 22.00 20.05 -26.10
CA LEU A 96 23.24 20.75 -25.76
C LEU A 96 24.50 20.10 -26.37
N LEU A 97 24.57 18.76 -26.40
CA LEU A 97 25.69 18.03 -27.02
C LEU A 97 25.80 18.31 -28.52
N TYR A 98 24.68 18.21 -29.25
CA TYR A 98 24.66 18.43 -30.70
C TYR A 98 24.87 19.92 -31.06
N GLN A 99 24.39 20.83 -30.20
CA GLN A 99 24.62 22.26 -30.34
C GLN A 99 26.09 22.65 -30.13
N LYS A 100 26.81 21.98 -29.21
CA LYS A 100 28.25 22.18 -28.99
C LYS A 100 29.11 21.80 -30.20
N VAL A 101 28.71 20.79 -30.96
CA VAL A 101 29.44 20.33 -32.17
C VAL A 101 28.90 20.93 -33.47
N GLY A 102 27.89 21.81 -33.40
CA GLY A 102 27.27 22.42 -34.58
C GLY A 102 26.56 21.42 -35.51
N ARG A 103 25.98 20.34 -34.94
CA ARG A 103 25.28 19.28 -35.69
C ARG A 103 23.81 19.13 -35.32
N ILE A 104 23.19 20.15 -34.70
CA ILE A 104 21.79 20.09 -34.26
C ILE A 104 20.83 19.74 -35.39
N ASP A 105 21.12 20.20 -36.62
CA ASP A 105 20.36 19.89 -37.84
C ASP A 105 20.19 18.38 -38.09
N ASN A 106 21.10 17.52 -37.60
CA ASN A 106 21.02 16.07 -37.77
C ASN A 106 19.91 15.39 -36.96
N ILE A 107 19.44 16.04 -35.88
CA ILE A 107 18.46 15.49 -34.94
C ILE A 107 17.25 16.40 -34.71
N LYS A 108 17.27 17.62 -35.28
CA LYS A 108 16.24 18.64 -35.10
C LYS A 108 14.86 18.12 -35.47
N ASP A 109 14.74 17.41 -36.59
CA ASP A 109 13.51 16.75 -37.07
C ASP A 109 12.90 15.79 -36.03
N LYS A 110 13.73 15.16 -35.21
CA LYS A 110 13.31 14.23 -34.15
C LYS A 110 12.96 14.97 -32.87
N LEU A 111 13.77 15.97 -32.49
CA LEU A 111 13.53 16.77 -31.28
C LEU A 111 12.23 17.59 -31.39
N GLU A 112 11.85 18.04 -32.60
CA GLU A 112 10.58 18.72 -32.89
C GLU A 112 9.35 17.83 -32.62
N LYS A 113 9.51 16.51 -32.60
CA LYS A 113 8.43 15.55 -32.29
C LYS A 113 8.17 15.43 -30.78
N PHE A 114 8.82 16.20 -29.91
CA PHE A 114 8.56 16.19 -28.47
C PHE A 114 7.95 17.54 -28.01
N THR A 115 6.84 17.51 -27.28
CA THR A 115 6.16 18.73 -26.84
C THR A 115 5.41 18.60 -25.50
N TYR A 116 4.95 19.72 -24.97
CA TYR A 116 4.08 19.83 -23.79
C TYR A 116 2.68 20.27 -24.22
N ASN A 117 1.61 19.62 -23.73
CA ASN A 117 0.23 19.95 -24.15
C ASN A 117 -0.25 21.32 -23.62
N THR A 118 -0.40 21.44 -22.30
CA THR A 118 -1.15 22.53 -21.66
C THR A 118 -0.28 23.58 -20.98
N ARG A 119 0.99 23.65 -21.38
CA ARG A 119 1.93 24.68 -20.95
C ARG A 119 2.50 25.33 -22.20
N GLU A 120 1.73 26.26 -22.75
CA GLU A 120 2.09 26.99 -23.96
C GLU A 120 3.49 27.58 -23.84
N SER A 121 3.83 28.16 -22.69
CA SER A 121 5.17 28.68 -22.34
C SER A 121 6.29 27.62 -22.45
N SER A 122 6.12 26.44 -21.85
CA SER A 122 7.15 25.39 -21.86
C SER A 122 7.30 24.75 -23.24
N ALA A 123 6.18 24.56 -23.95
CA ALA A 123 6.18 24.06 -25.33
C ALA A 123 6.85 25.07 -26.27
N GLU A 124 6.50 26.34 -26.15
CA GLU A 124 7.11 27.45 -26.89
C GLU A 124 8.61 27.53 -26.61
N PHE A 125 9.03 27.42 -25.35
CA PHE A 125 10.44 27.45 -24.98
C PHE A 125 11.24 26.34 -25.65
N CYS A 126 10.77 25.09 -25.62
CA CYS A 126 11.42 23.98 -26.32
C CYS A 126 11.46 24.20 -27.85
N GLN A 127 10.38 24.73 -28.44
CA GLN A 127 10.35 25.05 -29.87
C GLN A 127 11.34 26.16 -30.23
N ASN A 128 11.41 27.23 -29.42
CA ASN A 128 12.29 28.36 -29.67
C ASN A 128 13.76 28.00 -29.46
N LEU A 129 14.08 27.09 -28.53
CA LEU A 129 15.44 26.51 -28.44
C LEU A 129 15.88 25.88 -29.76
N LEU A 130 14.98 25.17 -30.46
CA LEU A 130 15.29 24.57 -31.76
C LEU A 130 15.24 25.59 -32.91
N LYS A 131 14.26 26.50 -32.96
CA LYS A 131 14.11 27.48 -34.05
C LYS A 131 15.24 28.51 -34.04
N GLU A 132 15.58 29.00 -32.85
CA GLU A 132 16.56 30.07 -32.63
C GLU A 132 17.93 29.50 -32.20
N GLU A 133 18.25 28.28 -32.64
CA GLU A 133 19.49 27.58 -32.29
C GLU A 133 20.75 28.42 -32.57
N LYS A 134 20.73 29.27 -33.61
CA LYS A 134 21.87 30.15 -33.97
C LYS A 134 22.12 31.23 -32.92
N GLU A 135 21.11 31.61 -32.16
CA GLU A 135 21.22 32.58 -31.08
C GLU A 135 21.71 31.94 -29.77
N PHE A 136 21.69 30.61 -29.66
CA PHE A 136 22.17 29.88 -28.51
C PHE A 136 23.70 29.70 -28.52
N GLU A 137 24.40 30.57 -27.80
CA GLU A 137 25.86 30.55 -27.68
C GLU A 137 26.35 29.41 -26.76
N SER A 138 26.49 28.20 -27.29
CA SER A 138 26.84 26.98 -26.54
C SER A 138 28.20 26.98 -25.82
N ASN A 139 29.05 27.98 -26.07
CA ASN A 139 30.32 28.20 -25.37
C ASN A 139 30.17 28.99 -24.06
N LYS A 140 28.99 29.57 -23.80
CA LYS A 140 28.65 30.26 -22.55
C LYS A 140 27.70 29.40 -21.72
N GLU A 141 27.58 29.74 -20.45
CA GLU A 141 26.61 29.12 -19.54
C GLU A 141 25.17 29.32 -20.09
N PRO A 142 24.38 28.24 -20.20
CA PRO A 142 23.03 28.28 -20.78
C PRO A 142 22.10 29.31 -20.15
N SER A 143 22.03 29.39 -18.82
CA SER A 143 21.19 30.37 -18.13
C SER A 143 21.58 31.80 -18.47
N SER A 144 22.87 32.10 -18.52
CA SER A 144 23.38 33.42 -18.91
C SER A 144 22.88 33.81 -20.32
N VAL A 145 22.97 32.89 -21.28
CA VAL A 145 22.51 33.12 -22.67
C VAL A 145 20.99 33.30 -22.73
N ILE A 146 20.24 32.39 -22.10
CA ILE A 146 18.78 32.35 -22.15
C ILE A 146 18.17 33.57 -21.46
N TYR A 147 18.66 33.97 -20.28
CA TYR A 147 18.12 35.14 -19.59
C TYR A 147 18.48 36.47 -20.27
N LEU A 148 19.66 36.57 -20.89
CA LEU A 148 20.05 37.75 -21.68
C LEU A 148 19.18 37.90 -22.93
N LYS A 149 18.83 36.78 -23.57
CA LYS A 149 18.04 36.72 -24.80
C LYS A 149 16.61 36.22 -24.55
N GLY A 150 16.04 36.50 -23.37
CA GLY A 150 14.78 35.93 -22.92
C GLY A 150 13.67 35.97 -23.98
N GLY A 151 13.44 37.15 -24.58
CA GLY A 151 12.42 37.37 -25.62
C GLY A 151 12.61 36.61 -26.94
N ILE A 152 13.77 35.97 -27.15
CA ILE A 152 14.05 35.09 -28.31
C ILE A 152 13.63 33.66 -27.98
N PHE A 153 13.86 33.21 -26.75
CA PHE A 153 13.56 31.84 -26.32
C PHE A 153 12.14 31.68 -25.73
N GLY A 154 11.37 32.75 -25.60
CA GLY A 154 9.97 32.75 -25.15
C GLY A 154 9.58 34.10 -24.54
N ASP A 155 8.37 34.23 -23.99
CA ASP A 155 8.02 35.43 -23.23
C ASP A 155 8.99 35.61 -22.05
N SER A 156 9.54 36.82 -21.88
CA SER A 156 10.55 37.09 -20.86
C SER A 156 10.02 36.94 -19.43
N GLY A 157 8.72 37.09 -19.23
CA GLY A 157 8.04 36.79 -17.97
C GLY A 157 7.96 35.29 -17.72
N ASP A 158 7.59 34.51 -18.73
CA ASP A 158 7.49 33.05 -18.63
C ASP A 158 8.86 32.39 -18.43
N VAL A 159 9.88 32.77 -19.20
CA VAL A 159 11.26 32.29 -19.01
C VAL A 159 11.76 32.53 -17.59
N LYS A 160 11.32 33.64 -16.97
CA LYS A 160 11.69 34.01 -15.60
C LYS A 160 10.78 33.45 -14.51
N ASN A 161 9.62 32.90 -14.82
CA ASN A 161 8.62 32.53 -13.81
C ASN A 161 8.10 31.10 -13.92
N ASP A 162 8.03 30.53 -15.11
CA ASP A 162 7.57 29.16 -15.32
C ASP A 162 8.52 28.16 -14.61
N PRO A 163 7.99 27.33 -13.70
CA PRO A 163 8.81 26.42 -12.91
C PRO A 163 9.47 25.32 -13.74
N THR A 164 8.86 24.90 -14.84
CA THR A 164 9.43 23.93 -15.79
C THR A 164 10.56 24.58 -16.58
N ILE A 165 10.36 25.78 -17.13
CA ILE A 165 11.42 26.48 -17.88
C ILE A 165 12.64 26.74 -16.97
N LYS A 166 12.42 27.21 -15.74
CA LYS A 166 13.50 27.37 -14.74
C LYS A 166 14.28 26.09 -14.50
N ALA A 167 13.56 24.97 -14.37
CA ALA A 167 14.18 23.67 -14.15
C ALA A 167 14.94 23.16 -15.38
N MET A 168 14.43 23.43 -16.60
CA MET A 168 15.14 23.12 -17.84
C MET A 168 16.43 23.92 -17.96
N ILE A 169 16.38 25.24 -17.70
CA ILE A 169 17.55 26.12 -17.72
C ILE A 169 18.60 25.64 -16.72
N HIS A 170 18.20 25.35 -15.48
CA HIS A 170 19.12 24.86 -14.47
C HIS A 170 19.70 23.49 -14.81
N MET A 171 18.91 22.57 -15.39
CA MET A 171 19.44 21.30 -15.89
C MET A 171 20.45 21.50 -17.02
N LEU A 172 20.21 22.44 -17.94
CA LEU A 172 21.18 22.79 -18.99
C LEU A 172 22.50 23.30 -18.38
N ASP A 173 22.45 24.13 -17.33
CA ASP A 173 23.64 24.57 -16.60
C ASP A 173 24.40 23.39 -15.99
N LEU A 174 23.70 22.45 -15.33
CA LEU A 174 24.34 21.24 -14.77
C LEU A 174 25.01 20.39 -15.85
N ILE A 175 24.36 20.20 -17.00
CA ILE A 175 24.95 19.48 -18.14
C ILE A 175 26.16 20.24 -18.67
N TYR A 176 26.06 21.57 -18.80
CA TYR A 176 27.15 22.43 -19.24
C TYR A 176 28.36 22.32 -18.29
N ASP A 177 28.16 22.35 -16.99
CA ASP A 177 29.23 22.22 -15.98
C ASP A 177 29.91 20.85 -16.05
N LYS A 178 29.15 19.77 -16.25
CA LYS A 178 29.71 18.43 -16.50
C LYS A 178 30.54 18.36 -17.78
N LEU A 179 30.22 19.18 -18.78
CA LEU A 179 30.98 19.31 -20.03
C LEU A 179 32.23 20.20 -19.88
N GLN A 180 32.28 21.12 -18.92
CA GLN A 180 33.43 22.02 -18.70
C GLN A 180 34.44 21.48 -17.68
N SER A 181 33.95 20.86 -16.60
CA SER A 181 34.76 20.41 -15.44
C SER A 181 35.81 19.36 -15.76
N ASN A 182 35.60 18.61 -16.84
CA ASN A 182 36.51 17.57 -17.27
C ASN A 182 37.08 17.98 -18.62
N GLN A 183 38.41 17.88 -18.79
CA GLN A 183 39.14 18.09 -20.04
C GLN A 183 38.68 17.06 -21.11
N LEU A 184 37.43 17.16 -21.55
CA LEU A 184 36.76 16.22 -22.42
C LEU A 184 37.37 16.35 -23.81
N GLN A 185 38.13 15.34 -24.21
CA GLN A 185 38.95 15.39 -25.41
C GLN A 185 38.17 15.23 -26.72
N ASP A 186 36.88 14.87 -26.70
CA ASP A 186 36.03 14.96 -27.89
C ASP A 186 34.53 14.84 -27.55
N ILE A 187 33.75 15.91 -27.76
CA ILE A 187 32.28 15.87 -27.61
C ILE A 187 31.64 14.92 -28.64
N ALA A 188 32.26 14.73 -29.81
CA ALA A 188 31.76 13.79 -30.81
C ALA A 188 31.78 12.34 -30.30
N ASN A 189 32.80 11.94 -29.53
CA ASN A 189 32.86 10.62 -28.91
C ASN A 189 31.75 10.40 -27.87
N LEU A 190 31.33 11.45 -27.15
CA LEU A 190 30.20 11.38 -26.22
C LEU A 190 28.90 11.11 -26.99
N ILE A 191 28.70 11.80 -28.12
CA ILE A 191 27.54 11.61 -28.99
C ILE A 191 27.46 10.17 -29.49
N ASP A 192 28.57 9.58 -29.90
CA ASP A 192 28.62 8.19 -30.38
C ASP A 192 28.23 7.14 -29.33
N ARG A 193 28.39 7.48 -28.04
CA ARG A 193 28.05 6.62 -26.89
C ARG A 193 26.62 6.84 -26.38
N LEU A 194 25.89 7.85 -26.86
CA LEU A 194 24.47 8.04 -26.51
C LEU A 194 23.61 6.83 -26.90
N LYS A 195 24.04 6.05 -27.90
CA LYS A 195 23.38 4.78 -28.29
C LYS A 195 23.37 3.71 -27.19
N ASN A 196 24.22 3.85 -26.17
CA ASN A 196 24.31 2.93 -25.04
C ASN A 196 23.41 3.36 -23.86
N VAL A 197 22.71 4.49 -23.98
CA VAL A 197 21.71 4.95 -23.01
C VAL A 197 20.33 4.63 -23.59
N THR A 198 19.69 3.58 -23.06
CA THR A 198 18.46 3.01 -23.60
C THR A 198 17.36 2.90 -22.56
N PHE A 199 16.12 2.70 -22.99
CA PHE A 199 14.98 2.38 -22.13
C PHE A 199 13.99 1.49 -22.88
N SER A 200 13.10 0.84 -22.15
CA SER A 200 12.02 0.02 -22.71
C SER A 200 10.73 0.85 -22.79
N VAL A 201 9.98 0.75 -23.88
CA VAL A 201 8.70 1.47 -24.06
C VAL A 201 7.55 0.48 -23.98
N ILE A 202 6.53 0.82 -23.18
CA ILE A 202 5.27 0.07 -23.09
C ILE A 202 4.15 0.96 -23.64
N ASN A 203 3.53 0.53 -24.73
CA ASN A 203 2.28 1.11 -25.22
C ASN A 203 1.11 0.50 -24.45
N MET A 204 0.43 1.31 -23.65
CA MET A 204 -0.67 0.84 -22.79
C MET A 204 -1.93 0.46 -23.58
N GLU A 205 -2.07 0.90 -24.85
CA GLU A 205 -3.16 0.43 -25.71
C GLU A 205 -3.16 -1.08 -25.89
N ASP A 206 -1.97 -1.70 -25.94
CA ASP A 206 -1.82 -3.16 -26.08
C ASP A 206 -2.42 -3.93 -24.90
N PHE A 207 -2.60 -3.27 -23.75
CA PHE A 207 -3.11 -3.86 -22.52
C PHE A 207 -4.57 -3.49 -22.23
N LYS A 208 -5.25 -2.74 -23.10
CA LYS A 208 -6.61 -2.18 -22.85
C LYS A 208 -6.72 -1.36 -21.56
N LEU A 209 -5.59 -0.84 -21.07
CA LEU A 209 -5.48 -0.04 -19.86
C LEU A 209 -5.33 1.43 -20.29
N GLY A 210 -6.44 2.14 -20.44
CA GLY A 210 -6.47 3.53 -20.91
C GLY A 210 -6.14 4.58 -19.83
N GLU A 211 -6.72 5.78 -20.01
CA GLU A 211 -6.60 6.99 -19.19
C GLU A 211 -6.89 6.77 -17.68
N ASP A 212 -7.72 5.77 -17.34
CA ASP A 212 -8.14 5.47 -15.97
C ASP A 212 -6.99 5.02 -15.05
N LEU A 213 -6.00 4.28 -15.57
CA LEU A 213 -4.85 3.86 -14.76
C LEU A 213 -3.93 5.04 -14.44
N TYR A 214 -3.84 6.00 -15.36
CA TYR A 214 -3.04 7.20 -15.22
C TYR A 214 -3.61 8.20 -14.21
N ILE A 215 -4.93 8.43 -14.23
CA ILE A 215 -5.62 9.24 -13.21
C ILE A 215 -5.38 8.64 -11.82
N LYS A 216 -5.45 7.31 -11.71
CA LYS A 216 -5.20 6.59 -10.45
C LYS A 216 -3.73 6.66 -9.99
N MET A 217 -2.76 6.70 -10.91
CA MET A 217 -1.32 6.73 -10.57
C MET A 217 -0.74 8.14 -10.30
N ASN A 218 -1.28 9.22 -10.88
CA ASN A 218 -0.65 10.56 -10.82
C ASN A 218 -1.39 11.65 -10.03
N ALA A 219 -2.66 11.45 -9.66
CA ALA A 219 -3.48 12.50 -9.05
C ALA A 219 -3.01 13.02 -7.67
N ARG A 220 -2.11 12.32 -6.96
CA ARG A 220 -1.95 12.54 -5.51
C ARG A 220 -0.66 13.23 -5.03
N GLY A 221 0.35 13.43 -5.89
CA GLY A 221 1.58 14.11 -5.45
C GLY A 221 2.48 13.30 -4.49
N LYS A 222 2.02 12.13 -4.02
CA LYS A 222 2.62 11.34 -2.94
C LYS A 222 3.04 9.95 -3.45
N PRO A 223 4.08 9.32 -2.86
CA PRO A 223 4.31 7.90 -3.08
C PRO A 223 3.04 7.12 -2.73
N LEU A 224 2.82 5.99 -3.43
CA LEU A 224 1.69 5.13 -3.12
C LEU A 224 1.72 4.79 -1.63
N SER A 225 0.58 4.94 -0.95
CA SER A 225 0.45 4.54 0.44
C SER A 225 0.67 3.04 0.59
N ARG A 226 0.93 2.58 1.82
CA ARG A 226 1.06 1.14 2.07
C ARG A 226 -0.23 0.38 1.71
N PHE A 227 -1.39 1.01 1.91
CA PHE A 227 -2.67 0.50 1.43
C PHE A 227 -2.70 0.40 -0.11
N GLU A 228 -2.36 1.47 -0.83
CA GLU A 228 -2.40 1.46 -2.30
C GLU A 228 -1.46 0.39 -2.89
N ASN A 229 -0.27 0.22 -2.31
CA ASN A 229 0.66 -0.85 -2.69
C ASN A 229 0.07 -2.24 -2.39
N LEU A 230 -0.58 -2.42 -1.23
CA LEU A 230 -1.15 -3.70 -0.83
C LEU A 230 -2.37 -4.05 -1.68
N LYS A 231 -3.19 -3.05 -2.01
CA LYS A 231 -4.33 -3.19 -2.93
C LYS A 231 -3.85 -3.57 -4.32
N ALA A 232 -2.83 -2.91 -4.86
CA ALA A 232 -2.24 -3.29 -6.14
C ALA A 232 -1.71 -4.73 -6.11
N PHE A 233 -1.11 -5.17 -5.00
CA PHE A 233 -0.71 -6.56 -4.82
C PHE A 233 -1.90 -7.54 -4.83
N ILE A 234 -3.02 -7.19 -4.22
CA ILE A 234 -4.26 -8.01 -4.27
C ILE A 234 -4.79 -8.09 -5.71
N GLU A 235 -4.84 -6.96 -6.42
CA GLU A 235 -5.37 -6.87 -7.80
C GLU A 235 -4.52 -7.61 -8.84
N GLN A 236 -3.25 -7.89 -8.55
CA GLN A 236 -2.41 -8.74 -9.40
C GLN A 236 -2.87 -10.20 -9.43
N ALA A 237 -3.69 -10.62 -8.45
CA ALA A 237 -4.25 -11.97 -8.44
C ALA A 237 -5.36 -12.10 -9.49
N ASN A 238 -5.44 -13.28 -10.13
CA ASN A 238 -6.47 -13.58 -11.12
C ASN A 238 -7.81 -13.92 -10.43
N ILE A 239 -8.31 -13.01 -9.59
CA ILE A 239 -9.57 -13.13 -8.85
C ILE A 239 -10.72 -13.02 -9.84
N SER A 240 -11.50 -14.10 -9.96
CA SER A 240 -12.56 -14.19 -10.97
C SER A 240 -13.79 -13.36 -10.63
N ASN A 241 -14.00 -13.10 -9.33
CA ASN A 241 -15.15 -12.38 -8.81
C ASN A 241 -14.98 -10.85 -8.90
N ILE A 242 -15.33 -10.29 -10.07
CA ILE A 242 -15.28 -8.84 -10.34
C ILE A 242 -16.10 -8.04 -9.32
N LYS A 243 -17.22 -8.59 -8.81
CA LYS A 243 -18.05 -7.91 -7.80
C LYS A 243 -17.32 -7.73 -6.48
N LEU A 244 -16.50 -8.70 -6.09
CA LEU A 244 -15.70 -8.63 -4.86
C LEU A 244 -14.62 -7.54 -4.97
N LEU A 245 -13.93 -7.46 -6.10
CA LEU A 245 -12.97 -6.37 -6.37
C LEU A 245 -13.67 -5.00 -6.35
N SER A 246 -14.85 -4.90 -6.97
CA SER A 246 -15.67 -3.69 -6.92
C SER A 246 -16.15 -3.34 -5.51
N ALA A 247 -16.39 -4.32 -4.65
CA ALA A 247 -16.76 -4.09 -3.25
C ALA A 247 -15.58 -3.49 -2.44
N ILE A 248 -14.34 -3.91 -2.73
CA ILE A 248 -13.13 -3.32 -2.13
C ILE A 248 -13.02 -1.84 -2.53
N ASP A 249 -13.25 -1.53 -3.81
CA ASP A 249 -13.20 -0.15 -4.32
C ASP A 249 -14.25 0.76 -3.71
N ASN A 250 -15.47 0.24 -3.50
CA ASN A 250 -16.62 1.05 -3.11
C ASN A 250 -17.02 0.80 -1.66
N THR A 251 -17.63 -0.35 -1.36
CA THR A 251 -18.22 -0.67 -0.06
C THR A 251 -17.20 -0.62 1.09
N TRP A 252 -15.98 -1.13 0.86
CA TRP A 252 -14.95 -1.12 1.90
C TRP A 252 -14.37 0.28 2.06
N SER A 253 -14.17 1.00 0.95
CA SER A 253 -13.76 2.41 1.00
C SER A 253 -14.76 3.26 1.78
N ASP A 254 -16.06 3.11 1.52
CA ASP A 254 -17.13 3.81 2.25
C ASP A 254 -17.10 3.48 3.74
N TYR A 255 -16.81 2.22 4.10
CA TYR A 255 -16.67 1.81 5.49
C TYR A 255 -15.49 2.51 6.18
N PHE A 256 -14.31 2.53 5.56
CA PHE A 256 -13.11 3.10 6.19
C PHE A 256 -13.04 4.63 6.13
N PHE A 257 -13.74 5.24 5.17
CA PHE A 257 -13.76 6.68 4.97
C PHE A 257 -14.44 7.41 6.13
N ASP A 258 -13.74 8.40 6.67
CA ASP A 258 -14.28 9.31 7.68
C ASP A 258 -14.05 10.74 7.23
N PRO A 259 -15.12 11.49 6.93
CA PRO A 259 -15.02 12.84 6.41
C PRO A 259 -14.36 13.82 7.41
N LYS A 260 -14.30 13.47 8.70
CA LYS A 260 -13.61 14.29 9.71
C LYS A 260 -12.10 14.08 9.74
N TYR A 261 -11.64 12.90 9.34
CA TYR A 261 -10.23 12.49 9.38
C TYR A 261 -9.83 11.73 8.10
N PRO A 262 -9.97 12.35 6.91
CA PRO A 262 -9.76 11.68 5.63
C PRO A 262 -8.32 11.16 5.45
N GLU A 263 -7.35 11.75 6.14
CA GLU A 263 -5.95 11.33 6.14
C GLU A 263 -5.74 9.93 6.74
N THR A 264 -6.64 9.47 7.61
CA THR A 264 -6.55 8.15 8.26
C THR A 264 -7.08 7.00 7.40
N PHE A 265 -7.67 7.32 6.24
CA PHE A 265 -8.29 6.33 5.34
C PHE A 265 -7.33 5.20 4.96
N ASP A 266 -6.17 5.55 4.42
CA ASP A 266 -5.18 4.57 3.95
C ASP A 266 -4.65 3.72 5.11
N ASP A 267 -4.41 4.32 6.28
CA ASP A 267 -3.88 3.62 7.45
C ASP A 267 -4.90 2.62 8.00
N ARG A 268 -6.18 3.01 8.13
CA ARG A 268 -7.25 2.10 8.57
C ARG A 268 -7.40 0.91 7.65
N PHE A 269 -7.43 1.17 6.34
CA PHE A 269 -7.60 0.12 5.35
C PHE A 269 -6.37 -0.80 5.34
N PHE A 270 -5.16 -0.23 5.41
CA PHE A 270 -3.92 -1.00 5.51
C PHE A 270 -3.89 -1.89 6.76
N HIS A 271 -4.15 -1.34 7.96
CA HIS A 271 -4.12 -2.13 9.19
C HIS A 271 -5.16 -3.26 9.17
N PHE A 272 -6.38 -3.00 8.70
CA PHE A 272 -7.39 -4.05 8.53
C PHE A 272 -6.89 -5.20 7.67
N LEU A 273 -6.38 -4.90 6.47
CA LEU A 273 -5.84 -5.91 5.55
C LEU A 273 -4.60 -6.61 6.12
N HIS A 274 -3.72 -5.87 6.79
CA HIS A 274 -2.49 -6.38 7.37
C HIS A 274 -2.78 -7.43 8.45
N TYR A 275 -3.63 -7.10 9.43
CA TYR A 275 -3.98 -8.04 10.49
C TYR A 275 -4.89 -9.16 9.97
N ALA A 276 -5.68 -8.93 8.93
CA ALA A 276 -6.43 -10.01 8.28
C ALA A 276 -5.49 -11.01 7.61
N ASN A 277 -4.45 -10.53 6.91
CA ASN A 277 -3.42 -11.40 6.37
C ASN A 277 -2.70 -12.19 7.46
N ALA A 278 -2.41 -11.56 8.61
CA ALA A 278 -1.82 -12.24 9.75
C ALA A 278 -2.70 -13.39 10.27
N PHE A 279 -4.01 -13.16 10.37
CA PHE A 279 -4.99 -14.18 10.73
C PHE A 279 -4.94 -15.36 9.76
N PHE A 280 -5.00 -15.11 8.45
CA PHE A 280 -4.98 -16.16 7.43
C PHE A 280 -3.64 -16.91 7.39
N ALA A 281 -2.52 -16.22 7.61
CA ALA A 281 -1.20 -16.82 7.68
C ALA A 281 -1.09 -17.81 8.85
N LEU A 282 -1.57 -17.43 10.03
CA LEU A 282 -1.62 -18.30 11.20
C LEU A 282 -2.59 -19.46 11.00
N GLU A 283 -3.74 -19.20 10.39
CA GLU A 283 -4.70 -20.25 10.08
C GLU A 283 -4.11 -21.31 9.16
N HIS A 284 -3.43 -20.88 8.10
CA HIS A 284 -2.74 -21.77 7.18
C HIS A 284 -1.64 -22.57 7.90
N LYS A 285 -0.79 -21.90 8.69
CA LYS A 285 0.27 -22.53 9.50
C LYS A 285 -0.27 -23.68 10.37
N TYR A 286 -1.39 -23.47 11.05
CA TYR A 286 -1.97 -24.49 11.94
C TYR A 286 -3.00 -25.41 11.30
N THR A 287 -3.31 -25.24 10.02
CA THR A 287 -4.14 -26.19 9.27
C THR A 287 -3.26 -27.15 8.46
N GLU A 288 -2.10 -26.69 8.00
CA GLU A 288 -1.12 -27.53 7.30
C GLU A 288 -0.16 -28.27 8.24
N GLN A 289 0.15 -27.78 9.44
CA GLN A 289 0.94 -28.57 10.41
C GLN A 289 0.22 -29.86 10.87
N ASP A 290 -1.11 -29.93 10.74
CA ASP A 290 -1.89 -31.17 10.94
C ASP A 290 -1.79 -32.14 9.73
N ASN A 291 -1.32 -31.67 8.57
CA ASN A 291 -1.08 -32.44 7.34
C ASN A 291 0.42 -32.45 7.00
N LYS A 292 1.17 -33.37 7.61
CA LYS A 292 2.63 -33.48 7.49
C LYS A 292 3.18 -33.37 6.05
N ASP A 293 4.29 -32.65 5.98
CA ASP A 293 5.41 -32.74 5.03
C ASP A 293 5.08 -32.55 3.55
N GLN A 294 5.41 -31.36 3.00
CA GLN A 294 6.39 -31.19 1.92
C GLN A 294 6.36 -29.74 1.37
N GLN A 295 7.56 -29.21 1.13
CA GLN A 295 7.89 -27.94 0.44
C GLN A 295 8.09 -26.71 1.36
N GLY A 296 9.31 -26.62 1.90
CA GLY A 296 10.07 -25.38 2.08
C GLY A 296 9.30 -24.12 2.42
N GLN A 297 8.46 -24.15 3.47
CA GLN A 297 7.86 -22.95 4.00
C GLN A 297 8.95 -22.05 4.58
N GLU A 298 9.10 -20.84 4.03
CA GLU A 298 9.83 -19.77 4.67
C GLU A 298 9.29 -19.62 6.10
N ASN A 299 10.16 -19.85 7.10
CA ASN A 299 9.82 -19.72 8.52
C ASN A 299 9.63 -18.24 8.88
N ILE A 300 8.55 -17.63 8.42
CA ILE A 300 8.17 -16.28 8.84
C ILE A 300 7.66 -16.37 10.30
N THR A 301 8.25 -15.57 11.19
CA THR A 301 7.87 -15.58 12.62
C THR A 301 6.58 -14.80 12.84
N ILE A 302 5.91 -15.00 13.98
CA ILE A 302 4.76 -14.17 14.38
C ILE A 302 5.12 -12.68 14.41
N THR A 303 6.35 -12.37 14.85
CA THR A 303 6.89 -11.01 14.89
C THR A 303 6.99 -10.41 13.49
N ASP A 304 7.46 -11.18 12.51
CA ASP A 304 7.54 -10.74 11.11
C ASP A 304 6.14 -10.62 10.49
N ILE A 305 5.20 -11.49 10.86
CA ILE A 305 3.82 -11.46 10.37
C ILE A 305 3.10 -10.18 10.82
N LEU A 306 3.27 -9.80 12.08
CA LEU A 306 2.59 -8.66 12.71
C LEU A 306 3.34 -7.33 12.54
N ASN A 307 4.53 -7.34 11.93
CA ASN A 307 5.28 -6.12 11.67
C ASN A 307 4.62 -5.32 10.54
N THR A 308 3.94 -4.25 10.90
CA THR A 308 3.27 -3.35 9.95
C THR A 308 4.23 -2.69 8.97
N GLU A 309 5.53 -2.62 9.27
CA GLU A 309 6.53 -2.01 8.39
C GLU A 309 7.13 -2.96 7.35
N ARG A 310 6.87 -4.27 7.43
CA ARG A 310 7.43 -5.27 6.51
C ARG A 310 7.10 -5.00 5.04
N ALA A 311 7.96 -5.40 4.11
CA ALA A 311 7.71 -5.20 2.68
C ALA A 311 6.41 -5.88 2.22
N ILE A 312 5.72 -5.28 1.25
CA ILE A 312 4.55 -5.87 0.61
C ILE A 312 5.06 -6.81 -0.48
N ASP A 313 5.03 -8.11 -0.18
CA ASP A 313 5.55 -9.17 -1.02
C ASP A 313 4.71 -10.46 -0.86
N LYS A 314 5.28 -11.61 -1.21
CA LYS A 314 4.64 -12.93 -1.10
C LYS A 314 4.13 -13.28 0.29
N SER A 315 4.60 -12.62 1.36
CA SER A 315 4.07 -12.78 2.72
C SER A 315 2.63 -12.28 2.89
N TYR A 316 2.10 -11.52 1.93
CA TYR A 316 0.70 -11.08 1.87
C TYR A 316 -0.17 -11.93 0.93
N LYS A 317 0.36 -13.05 0.39
CA LYS A 317 -0.34 -13.92 -0.57
C LYS A 317 -1.72 -14.40 -0.10
N PHE A 318 -1.99 -14.44 1.21
CA PHE A 318 -3.28 -14.89 1.72
C PHE A 318 -4.42 -13.91 1.39
N LEU A 319 -4.11 -12.64 1.10
CA LEU A 319 -5.08 -11.67 0.59
C LEU A 319 -5.36 -11.83 -0.91
N GLN A 320 -4.60 -12.66 -1.62
CA GLN A 320 -4.85 -13.02 -3.02
C GLN A 320 -5.77 -14.24 -3.16
N ILE A 321 -6.24 -14.81 -2.05
CA ILE A 321 -7.15 -15.96 -2.02
C ILE A 321 -8.59 -15.44 -1.97
N GLU A 322 -9.42 -15.87 -2.93
CA GLU A 322 -10.80 -15.39 -3.09
C GLU A 322 -11.66 -15.62 -1.83
N ASP A 323 -11.65 -16.83 -1.26
CA ASP A 323 -12.41 -17.18 -0.04
C ASP A 323 -12.08 -16.28 1.16
N ASN A 324 -10.81 -15.86 1.28
CA ASN A 324 -10.35 -14.98 2.34
C ASN A 324 -10.93 -13.57 2.16
N LEU A 325 -10.92 -13.04 0.94
CA LEU A 325 -11.53 -11.75 0.63
C LEU A 325 -13.05 -11.78 0.81
N GLU A 326 -13.73 -12.90 0.50
CA GLU A 326 -15.15 -13.06 0.76
C GLU A 326 -15.48 -13.06 2.27
N LEU A 327 -14.61 -13.64 3.10
CA LEU A 327 -14.74 -13.56 4.54
C LEU A 327 -14.60 -12.12 5.05
N LEU A 328 -13.62 -11.36 4.54
CA LEU A 328 -13.45 -9.95 4.88
C LEU A 328 -14.64 -9.11 4.39
N ASN A 329 -15.16 -9.40 3.19
CA ASN A 329 -16.34 -8.71 2.67
C ASN A 329 -17.57 -8.91 3.58
N ARG A 330 -17.77 -10.13 4.07
CA ARG A 330 -18.81 -10.43 5.07
C ARG A 330 -18.57 -9.66 6.37
N MET A 331 -17.32 -9.60 6.83
CA MET A 331 -16.97 -8.85 8.04
C MET A 331 -17.31 -7.36 7.92
N ILE A 332 -16.95 -6.71 6.79
CA ILE A 332 -17.26 -5.30 6.54
C ILE A 332 -18.78 -5.04 6.59
N GLY A 333 -19.59 -5.96 6.05
CA GLY A 333 -21.05 -5.85 6.11
C GLY A 333 -21.64 -6.06 7.52
N LEU A 334 -21.03 -6.91 8.34
CA LEU A 334 -21.54 -7.31 9.66
C LEU A 334 -21.09 -6.37 10.80
N LEU A 335 -19.86 -5.86 10.75
CA LEU A 335 -19.29 -5.03 11.81
C LEU A 335 -20.17 -3.82 12.19
N PRO A 336 -20.74 -3.04 11.25
CA PRO A 336 -21.66 -1.95 11.58
C PRO A 336 -22.91 -2.42 12.33
N GLN A 337 -23.45 -3.58 11.95
CA GLN A 337 -24.67 -4.16 12.54
C GLN A 337 -24.43 -4.60 13.98
N TRP A 338 -23.21 -5.03 14.29
CA TRP A 338 -22.83 -5.51 15.61
C TRP A 338 -22.42 -4.41 16.58
N GLN A 339 -22.26 -3.16 16.14
CA GLN A 339 -21.77 -2.07 17.01
C GLN A 339 -22.66 -1.84 18.23
N GLU A 340 -23.97 -1.69 18.04
CA GLU A 340 -24.88 -1.36 19.14
C GLU A 340 -25.01 -2.50 20.16
N GLU A 341 -25.11 -3.73 19.68
CA GLU A 341 -25.24 -4.89 20.56
C GLU A 341 -23.90 -5.29 21.20
N GLY A 342 -22.80 -5.16 20.47
CA GLY A 342 -21.45 -5.42 20.95
C GLY A 342 -21.03 -4.45 22.06
N LYS A 343 -21.45 -3.17 22.03
CA LYS A 343 -21.19 -2.18 23.10
C LYS A 343 -21.65 -2.62 24.50
N LYS A 344 -22.52 -3.62 24.62
CA LYS A 344 -22.88 -4.25 25.91
C LYS A 344 -21.66 -4.87 26.59
N LEU A 345 -20.68 -5.31 25.82
CA LEU A 345 -19.42 -5.86 26.26
C LEU A 345 -18.36 -4.75 26.25
N TRP A 346 -17.85 -4.35 27.42
CA TRP A 346 -16.95 -3.20 27.53
C TRP A 346 -15.64 -3.36 26.73
N PHE A 347 -15.21 -4.60 26.51
CA PHE A 347 -14.00 -4.93 25.74
C PHE A 347 -14.28 -5.06 24.23
N PHE A 348 -15.54 -5.02 23.80
CA PHE A 348 -15.91 -4.82 22.39
C PHE A 348 -15.65 -3.35 22.02
N GLY A 349 -14.39 -2.93 22.16
CA GLY A 349 -13.88 -1.61 21.82
C GLY A 349 -13.52 -1.48 20.34
N VAL A 350 -13.96 -2.42 19.51
CA VAL A 350 -13.84 -2.33 18.04
C VAL A 350 -14.86 -1.31 17.55
N GLU A 351 -14.54 -0.03 17.73
CA GLU A 351 -15.35 1.13 17.35
C GLU A 351 -15.34 1.37 15.84
N GLY A 352 -15.78 0.35 15.10
CA GLY A 352 -15.80 0.35 13.64
C GLY A 352 -14.42 0.67 13.05
N PRO A 353 -14.34 1.57 12.06
CA PRO A 353 -13.09 1.89 11.36
C PRO A 353 -12.00 2.47 12.27
N LYS A 354 -12.37 3.17 13.34
CA LYS A 354 -11.41 3.86 14.23
C LYS A 354 -10.48 2.89 14.96
N PHE A 355 -10.94 1.65 15.14
CA PHE A 355 -10.13 0.58 15.70
C PHE A 355 -8.81 0.40 14.94
N PHE A 356 -8.80 0.69 13.63
CA PHE A 356 -7.64 0.54 12.75
C PHE A 356 -6.85 1.84 12.52
N ASN A 357 -7.08 2.89 13.31
CA ASN A 357 -6.36 4.18 13.16
C ASN A 357 -4.84 4.08 13.37
N GLN A 358 -4.38 3.02 14.03
CA GLN A 358 -3.00 2.83 14.42
C GLN A 358 -2.64 1.34 14.40
N THR A 359 -1.35 1.05 14.52
CA THR A 359 -0.85 -0.30 14.82
C THR A 359 -1.56 -0.84 16.05
N LEU A 360 -2.19 -2.01 15.90
CA LEU A 360 -2.89 -2.69 16.98
C LEU A 360 -1.90 -3.28 17.98
N GLY A 361 -2.15 -3.08 19.27
CA GLY A 361 -1.48 -3.81 20.34
C GLY A 361 -1.89 -5.28 20.36
N ASN A 362 -1.11 -6.12 21.04
CA ASN A 362 -1.30 -7.58 21.05
C ASN A 362 -2.73 -8.03 21.45
N LYS A 363 -3.34 -7.35 22.43
CA LYS A 363 -4.74 -7.61 22.83
C LYS A 363 -5.73 -7.26 21.72
N GLU A 364 -5.55 -6.11 21.07
CA GLU A 364 -6.38 -5.64 19.96
C GLU A 364 -6.29 -6.60 18.76
N VAL A 365 -5.08 -7.09 18.44
CA VAL A 365 -4.88 -8.16 17.45
C VAL A 365 -5.72 -9.40 17.79
N CYS A 366 -5.66 -9.86 19.05
CA CYS A 366 -6.43 -11.03 19.48
C CYS A 366 -7.96 -10.78 19.43
N TYR A 367 -8.42 -9.57 19.74
CA TYR A 367 -9.83 -9.20 19.57
C TYR A 367 -10.26 -9.26 18.12
N PHE A 368 -9.44 -8.74 17.20
CA PHE A 368 -9.71 -8.80 15.78
C PHE A 368 -9.75 -10.25 15.26
N PHE A 369 -8.84 -11.10 15.72
CA PHE A 369 -8.86 -12.54 15.40
C PHE A 369 -10.12 -13.24 15.92
N ALA A 370 -10.55 -12.93 17.14
CA ALA A 370 -11.80 -13.48 17.69
C ALA A 370 -13.01 -13.11 16.81
N LEU A 371 -13.07 -11.87 16.29
CA LEU A 371 -14.11 -11.43 15.37
C LEU A 371 -14.04 -12.16 14.03
N LEU A 372 -12.85 -12.32 13.45
CA LEU A 372 -12.67 -13.05 12.18
C LEU A 372 -13.12 -14.52 12.31
N PHE A 373 -12.75 -15.20 13.40
CA PHE A 373 -13.25 -16.55 13.69
C PHE A 373 -14.77 -16.58 13.79
N MET A 374 -15.37 -15.63 14.52
CA MET A 374 -16.83 -15.56 14.61
C MET A 374 -17.49 -15.35 13.25
N VAL A 375 -17.00 -14.42 12.42
CA VAL A 375 -17.53 -14.22 11.05
C VAL A 375 -17.41 -15.50 10.23
N LYS A 376 -16.30 -16.23 10.39
CA LYS A 376 -16.07 -17.52 9.73
C LYS A 376 -17.09 -18.58 10.13
N THR A 377 -17.41 -18.68 11.42
CA THR A 377 -18.23 -19.76 11.99
C THR A 377 -19.71 -19.42 12.09
N SER A 378 -20.10 -18.16 12.26
CA SER A 378 -21.43 -17.78 12.75
C SER A 378 -22.52 -17.66 11.70
N ALA A 379 -22.23 -17.91 10.43
CA ALA A 379 -23.14 -17.64 9.31
C ALA A 379 -23.80 -16.24 9.37
N GLY A 380 -23.13 -15.25 9.98
CA GLY A 380 -23.59 -13.87 10.11
C GLY A 380 -24.34 -13.52 11.40
N LYS A 381 -24.45 -14.42 12.38
CA LYS A 381 -25.06 -14.10 13.69
C LYS A 381 -24.03 -13.63 14.71
N LEU A 382 -24.35 -12.59 15.47
CA LEU A 382 -23.54 -12.14 16.60
C LEU A 382 -23.70 -13.11 17.77
N ASN A 383 -22.60 -13.59 18.35
CA ASN A 383 -22.62 -14.43 19.54
C ASN A 383 -21.89 -13.72 20.68
N LEU A 384 -22.66 -13.03 21.54
CA LEU A 384 -22.12 -12.28 22.68
C LEU A 384 -21.47 -13.18 23.72
N ASP A 385 -21.93 -14.42 23.87
CA ASP A 385 -21.37 -15.36 24.84
C ASP A 385 -19.95 -15.76 24.42
N TYR A 386 -19.74 -16.10 23.15
CA TYR A 386 -18.41 -16.34 22.59
C TYR A 386 -17.48 -15.13 22.77
N LEU A 387 -17.96 -13.93 22.42
CA LEU A 387 -17.16 -12.71 22.56
C LEU A 387 -16.78 -12.43 24.01
N ARG A 388 -17.71 -12.63 24.96
CA ARG A 388 -17.45 -12.51 26.41
C ARG A 388 -16.33 -13.42 26.86
N ILE A 389 -16.38 -14.68 26.48
CA ILE A 389 -15.35 -15.65 26.82
C ILE A 389 -14.00 -15.28 26.17
N CYS A 390 -14.00 -14.84 24.91
CA CYS A 390 -12.78 -14.34 24.26
C CYS A 390 -12.19 -13.14 25.02
N GLY A 391 -13.03 -12.18 25.44
CA GLY A 391 -12.61 -11.05 26.25
C GLY A 391 -11.99 -11.45 27.58
N HIS A 392 -12.56 -12.43 28.29
CA HIS A 392 -11.95 -12.94 29.51
C HIS A 392 -10.58 -13.58 29.26
N PHE A 393 -10.42 -14.36 28.20
CA PHE A 393 -9.12 -14.95 27.83
C PHE A 393 -8.08 -13.89 27.48
N ILE A 394 -8.47 -12.86 26.71
CA ILE A 394 -7.57 -11.79 26.26
C ILE A 394 -7.20 -10.87 27.43
N GLU A 395 -8.17 -10.51 28.29
CA GLU A 395 -7.92 -9.55 29.37
C GLU A 395 -7.12 -10.12 30.53
N ASN A 396 -7.33 -11.40 30.87
CA ASN A 396 -6.64 -12.07 31.97
C ASN A 396 -5.36 -12.80 31.53
N SER A 397 -4.84 -12.49 30.35
CA SER A 397 -3.55 -12.96 29.87
C SER A 397 -2.52 -11.84 29.80
N TYR A 398 -1.28 -12.15 30.16
CA TYR A 398 -0.12 -11.38 29.73
C TYR A 398 0.19 -11.78 28.28
N LEU A 399 -0.31 -10.98 27.32
CA LEU A 399 -0.11 -11.23 25.90
C LEU A 399 1.10 -10.46 25.39
N TYR A 400 2.31 -11.04 25.49
CA TYR A 400 3.42 -10.64 24.64
C TYR A 400 3.23 -11.22 23.24
N ILE A 401 4.14 -10.90 22.32
CA ILE A 401 3.95 -11.24 20.91
C ILE A 401 4.01 -12.75 20.69
N GLU A 402 4.79 -13.45 21.50
CA GLU A 402 4.97 -14.90 21.49
C GLU A 402 3.69 -15.65 21.95
N GLU A 403 2.89 -15.06 22.84
CA GLU A 403 1.64 -15.66 23.30
C GLU A 403 0.47 -15.52 22.32
N ILE A 404 0.57 -14.65 21.31
CA ILE A 404 -0.51 -14.44 20.32
C ILE A 404 -0.83 -15.74 19.59
N GLU A 405 0.17 -16.57 19.27
CA GLU A 405 -0.03 -17.88 18.65
C GLU A 405 -0.82 -18.84 19.58
N GLY A 406 -0.54 -18.80 20.88
CA GLY A 406 -1.29 -19.56 21.88
C GLY A 406 -2.74 -19.09 21.98
N CYS A 407 -2.95 -17.77 22.02
CA CYS A 407 -4.27 -17.17 22.04
C CYS A 407 -5.06 -17.47 20.76
N PHE A 408 -4.44 -17.32 19.58
CA PHE A 408 -5.05 -17.61 18.29
C PHE A 408 -5.61 -19.03 18.21
N ARG A 409 -4.83 -20.03 18.63
CA ARG A 409 -5.28 -21.43 18.62
C ARG A 409 -6.42 -21.68 19.60
N LEU A 410 -6.38 -21.07 20.79
CA LEU A 410 -7.47 -21.16 21.76
C LEU A 410 -8.75 -20.52 21.21
N LEU A 411 -8.66 -19.34 20.58
CA LEU A 411 -9.79 -18.66 19.95
C LEU A 411 -10.38 -19.50 18.81
N LYS A 412 -9.53 -20.13 17.99
CA LYS A 412 -9.94 -21.08 16.94
C LYS A 412 -10.76 -22.23 17.54
N GLU A 413 -10.22 -22.91 18.54
CA GLU A 413 -10.87 -24.05 19.21
C GLU A 413 -12.24 -23.69 19.77
N ILE A 414 -12.35 -22.59 20.53
CA ILE A 414 -13.63 -22.21 21.14
C ILE A 414 -14.63 -21.64 20.14
N SER A 415 -14.19 -21.18 18.96
CA SER A 415 -15.07 -20.68 17.90
C SER A 415 -16.01 -21.75 17.33
N GLU A 416 -15.66 -23.03 17.45
CA GLU A 416 -16.53 -24.15 17.07
C GLU A 416 -17.87 -24.12 17.84
N GLY A 417 -17.84 -23.61 19.07
CA GLY A 417 -19.01 -23.42 19.92
C GLY A 417 -20.03 -22.43 19.38
N VAL A 418 -19.63 -21.52 18.49
CA VAL A 418 -20.50 -20.49 17.91
C VAL A 418 -21.61 -21.11 17.05
N THR A 419 -21.35 -22.28 16.45
CA THR A 419 -22.31 -23.02 15.62
C THR A 419 -23.29 -23.87 16.42
N LYS A 420 -23.09 -24.01 17.73
CA LYS A 420 -23.91 -24.85 18.61
C LYS A 420 -25.11 -24.05 19.12
N ASP A 421 -26.19 -24.77 19.45
CA ASP A 421 -27.42 -24.14 19.97
C ASP A 421 -27.20 -23.34 21.27
N ASN A 422 -26.23 -23.77 22.09
CA ASN A 422 -25.88 -23.09 23.33
C ASN A 422 -24.35 -23.10 23.55
N PHE A 423 -23.76 -21.91 23.55
CA PHE A 423 -22.32 -21.73 23.70
C PHE A 423 -21.78 -22.21 25.05
N TYR A 424 -22.50 -21.92 26.15
CA TYR A 424 -22.10 -22.38 27.49
C TYR A 424 -22.16 -23.90 27.61
N ARG A 425 -23.15 -24.55 27.00
CA ARG A 425 -23.21 -26.01 26.97
C ARG A 425 -22.00 -26.61 26.28
N PHE A 426 -21.67 -26.09 25.09
CA PHE A 426 -20.45 -26.47 24.37
C PHE A 426 -19.21 -26.32 25.27
N LEU A 427 -19.00 -25.14 25.84
CA LEU A 427 -17.82 -24.86 26.66
C LEU A 427 -17.75 -25.74 27.92
N SER A 428 -18.89 -26.11 28.49
CA SER A 428 -18.99 -26.98 29.67
C SER A 428 -18.61 -28.45 29.40
N GLU A 429 -18.81 -28.91 28.17
CA GLU A 429 -18.52 -30.28 27.73
C GLU A 429 -17.16 -30.36 27.02
N TYR A 430 -16.66 -29.22 26.54
CA TYR A 430 -15.40 -29.12 25.81
C TYR A 430 -14.21 -29.55 26.67
N LYS A 431 -13.37 -30.40 26.07
CA LYS A 431 -12.08 -30.83 26.62
C LYS A 431 -10.99 -30.16 25.81
N ARG A 432 -10.34 -29.16 26.40
CA ARG A 432 -9.23 -28.45 25.76
C ARG A 432 -8.09 -29.38 25.41
N THR A 433 -7.40 -29.04 24.32
CA THR A 433 -6.19 -29.69 23.85
C THR A 433 -4.92 -28.88 24.15
N LEU A 434 -5.05 -27.55 24.25
CA LEU A 434 -3.94 -26.63 24.50
C LEU A 434 -3.70 -26.40 25.99
N GLN A 435 -2.46 -26.13 26.40
CA GLN A 435 -2.12 -25.69 27.78
C GLN A 435 -2.20 -24.16 27.97
N PHE A 436 -2.28 -23.37 26.90
CA PHE A 436 -2.31 -21.91 26.96
C PHE A 436 -3.47 -21.38 27.81
N ASN A 437 -3.14 -20.53 28.80
CA ASN A 437 -4.10 -19.86 29.69
C ASN A 437 -5.04 -20.80 30.49
N GLU A 438 -4.47 -21.85 31.07
CA GLU A 438 -5.19 -22.88 31.83
C GLU A 438 -6.08 -22.36 32.95
N LYS A 439 -5.55 -21.46 33.78
CA LYS A 439 -6.31 -20.93 34.93
C LYS A 439 -7.57 -20.20 34.48
N VAL A 440 -7.49 -19.39 33.44
CA VAL A 440 -8.68 -18.68 32.93
C VAL A 440 -9.66 -19.68 32.32
N TYR A 441 -9.16 -20.68 31.59
CA TYR A 441 -10.01 -21.72 31.03
C TYR A 441 -10.79 -22.46 32.12
N GLU A 442 -10.15 -22.86 33.21
CA GLU A 442 -10.82 -23.57 34.32
C GLU A 442 -11.97 -22.75 34.90
N VAL A 443 -11.78 -21.44 35.07
CA VAL A 443 -12.81 -20.53 35.56
C VAL A 443 -13.96 -20.39 34.56
N GLU A 444 -13.68 -20.18 33.28
CA GLU A 444 -14.73 -20.10 32.24
C GLU A 444 -15.49 -21.42 32.08
N HIS A 445 -14.79 -22.55 32.14
CA HIS A 445 -15.38 -23.90 32.08
C HIS A 445 -16.26 -24.19 33.30
N ARG A 446 -15.84 -23.79 34.50
CA ARG A 446 -16.65 -23.89 35.72
C ARG A 446 -17.92 -23.04 35.62
N LYS A 447 -17.81 -21.78 35.17
CA LYS A 447 -18.97 -20.91 34.92
C LYS A 447 -19.93 -21.53 33.90
N ALA A 448 -19.40 -22.06 32.81
CA ALA A 448 -20.18 -22.71 31.78
C ALA A 448 -20.97 -23.93 32.31
N LYS A 449 -20.37 -24.74 33.18
CA LYS A 449 -21.07 -25.84 33.87
C LYS A 449 -22.20 -25.35 34.77
N LEU A 450 -21.98 -24.30 35.55
CA LEU A 450 -23.01 -23.72 36.42
C LEU A 450 -24.20 -23.20 35.62
N ILE A 451 -23.94 -22.44 34.56
CA ILE A 451 -24.97 -21.87 33.68
C ILE A 451 -25.73 -22.98 32.93
N SER A 452 -25.03 -24.01 32.48
CA SER A 452 -25.65 -25.14 31.76
C SER A 452 -26.53 -26.01 32.65
N ASN A 453 -26.14 -26.19 33.92
CA ASN A 453 -26.90 -26.98 34.89
C ASN A 453 -28.08 -26.20 35.49
N ASN A 454 -27.90 -24.89 35.74
CA ASN A 454 -28.95 -24.02 36.26
C ASN A 454 -28.85 -22.62 35.60
N PRO A 455 -29.78 -22.27 34.70
CA PRO A 455 -29.80 -20.97 34.02
C PRO A 455 -29.85 -19.74 34.93
N ASP A 456 -30.32 -19.87 36.18
CA ASP A 456 -30.42 -18.77 37.15
C ASP A 456 -29.05 -18.17 37.55
N TRP A 457 -27.95 -18.90 37.27
CA TRP A 457 -26.58 -18.41 37.46
C TRP A 457 -26.17 -17.36 36.43
N ARG A 458 -26.78 -17.35 35.24
CA ARG A 458 -26.31 -16.56 34.10
C ARG A 458 -26.25 -15.07 34.40
N GLU A 459 -27.36 -14.49 34.82
CA GLU A 459 -27.48 -13.04 35.02
C GLU A 459 -26.45 -12.52 36.03
N VAL A 460 -26.31 -13.20 37.18
CA VAL A 460 -25.39 -12.77 38.23
C VAL A 460 -23.92 -12.99 37.82
N LEU A 461 -23.59 -14.10 37.15
CA LEU A 461 -22.22 -14.37 36.70
C LEU A 461 -21.78 -13.40 35.61
N GLU A 462 -22.63 -13.11 34.63
CA GLU A 462 -22.32 -12.13 33.57
C GLU A 462 -22.11 -10.75 34.19
N LYS A 463 -23.02 -10.31 35.06
CA LYS A 463 -22.92 -8.99 35.71
C LYS A 463 -21.64 -8.80 36.50
N VAL A 464 -21.22 -9.81 37.27
CA VAL A 464 -19.97 -9.76 38.06
C VAL A 464 -18.76 -9.88 37.15
N SER A 465 -18.81 -10.76 36.13
CA SER A 465 -17.71 -10.96 35.19
C SER A 465 -17.41 -9.72 34.37
N ASP A 466 -18.44 -8.99 33.96
CA ASP A 466 -18.34 -7.76 33.17
C ASP A 466 -17.85 -6.55 34.01
N HIS A 467 -17.60 -6.73 35.32
CA HIS A 467 -17.03 -5.69 36.17
C HIS A 467 -15.60 -5.32 35.74
N LYS A 468 -15.31 -4.02 35.61
CA LYS A 468 -14.04 -3.48 35.05
C LYS A 468 -12.77 -3.99 35.73
N TYR A 469 -12.84 -4.32 37.02
CA TYR A 469 -11.71 -4.84 37.79
C TYR A 469 -11.64 -6.38 37.80
N LEU A 470 -12.79 -7.06 37.71
CA LEU A 470 -12.83 -8.52 37.82
C LEU A 470 -12.59 -9.19 36.46
N ARG A 471 -13.14 -8.62 35.37
CA ARG A 471 -12.92 -9.06 33.99
C ARG A 471 -13.07 -10.57 33.79
N GLY A 472 -14.05 -11.20 34.42
CA GLY A 472 -14.26 -12.66 34.36
C GLY A 472 -13.62 -13.47 35.48
N TYR A 473 -12.69 -12.89 36.25
CA TYR A 473 -12.07 -13.52 37.42
C TYR A 473 -13.01 -13.52 38.63
N VAL A 474 -13.91 -14.51 38.68
CA VAL A 474 -14.93 -14.64 39.74
C VAL A 474 -14.74 -15.90 40.58
N ASP A 475 -13.65 -16.66 40.36
CA ASP A 475 -13.44 -17.95 41.02
C ASP A 475 -13.34 -17.83 42.54
N PHE A 476 -12.71 -16.75 43.04
CA PHE A 476 -12.69 -16.47 44.48
C PHE A 476 -14.11 -16.35 45.05
N LEU A 477 -15.03 -15.67 44.36
CA LEU A 477 -16.43 -15.57 44.78
C LEU A 477 -17.11 -16.93 44.77
N LEU A 478 -16.90 -17.72 43.72
CA LEU A 478 -17.42 -19.09 43.66
C LEU A 478 -16.90 -19.95 44.83
N ASN A 479 -15.63 -19.79 45.20
CA ASN A 479 -15.00 -20.48 46.33
C ASN A 479 -15.46 -19.97 47.70
N PHE A 480 -15.90 -18.73 47.83
CA PHE A 480 -16.47 -18.20 49.07
C PHE A 480 -17.95 -18.55 49.22
N SER A 481 -18.69 -18.54 48.12
CA SER A 481 -20.13 -18.79 48.12
C SER A 481 -20.46 -20.27 48.30
N GLY A 482 -19.63 -21.18 47.77
CA GLY A 482 -19.77 -22.63 47.96
C GLY A 482 -18.56 -23.26 48.65
N GLY A 483 -18.72 -24.49 49.13
CA GLY A 483 -17.58 -25.38 49.42
C GLY A 483 -17.14 -26.11 48.15
N LYS A 484 -15.99 -26.82 48.18
CA LYS A 484 -15.44 -27.57 47.03
C LYS A 484 -16.44 -28.50 46.32
N ASP A 485 -17.53 -28.90 46.98
CA ASP A 485 -18.47 -29.90 46.51
C ASP A 485 -19.90 -29.40 46.23
N LYS A 486 -20.23 -28.13 46.51
CA LYS A 486 -21.55 -27.55 46.20
C LYS A 486 -21.54 -26.01 46.15
N GLU A 487 -21.78 -25.45 44.97
CA GLU A 487 -22.00 -24.01 44.81
C GLU A 487 -23.38 -23.57 45.34
N ASP A 488 -23.42 -22.42 46.01
CA ASP A 488 -24.63 -21.80 46.57
C ASP A 488 -24.91 -20.48 45.84
N LEU A 489 -25.95 -20.48 45.01
CA LEU A 489 -26.34 -19.33 44.17
C LEU A 489 -26.75 -18.11 45.00
N GLU A 490 -27.45 -18.33 46.12
CA GLU A 490 -27.94 -17.22 46.93
C GLU A 490 -26.79 -16.53 47.67
N LYS A 491 -25.87 -17.30 48.24
CA LYS A 491 -24.62 -16.73 48.79
C LYS A 491 -23.77 -16.03 47.73
N PHE A 492 -23.74 -16.57 46.51
CA PHE A 492 -23.06 -15.90 45.40
C PHE A 492 -23.70 -14.56 45.06
N ARG A 493 -25.03 -14.49 45.00
CA ARG A 493 -25.75 -13.23 44.79
C ARG A 493 -25.47 -12.21 45.89
N GLU A 494 -25.38 -12.64 47.15
CA GLU A 494 -25.03 -11.76 48.27
C GLU A 494 -23.60 -11.21 48.16
N TYR A 495 -22.60 -12.07 47.95
CA TYR A 495 -21.21 -11.64 47.83
C TYR A 495 -20.96 -10.83 46.56
N ALA A 496 -21.55 -11.21 45.43
CA ALA A 496 -21.53 -10.43 44.19
C ALA A 496 -22.03 -8.99 44.39
N LYS A 497 -23.14 -8.81 45.12
CA LYS A 497 -23.68 -7.47 45.42
C LYS A 497 -22.72 -6.63 46.26
N LEU A 498 -21.98 -7.24 47.18
CA LEU A 498 -20.96 -6.56 47.97
C LEU A 498 -19.75 -6.20 47.11
N THR A 499 -19.25 -7.14 46.31
CA THR A 499 -18.06 -6.94 45.46
C THR A 499 -18.27 -5.90 44.37
N ILE A 500 -19.46 -5.82 43.76
CA ILE A 500 -19.75 -4.80 42.72
C ILE A 500 -19.89 -3.38 43.33
N LYS A 501 -20.20 -3.27 44.63
CA LYS A 501 -20.37 -1.97 45.31
C LYS A 501 -19.04 -1.33 45.74
N VAL A 502 -17.98 -2.13 45.83
CA VAL A 502 -16.61 -1.72 46.17
C VAL A 502 -15.87 -1.42 44.88
#